data_AF-A0A935YKB5-F1
#
_entry.id   AF-A0A935YKB5-F1
#
_cell.length_a   1.000
_cell.length_b   1.000
_cell.length_c   1.000
_cell.angle_alpha   90.00
_cell.angle_beta   90.00
_cell.angle_gamma   90.00
#
_symmetry.space_group_name_H-M   'P 1'
#
loop_
_entity.id
_entity.type
_entity.pdbx_description
1 polymer ?
#
loop_
_entity_poly.entity_id
_entity_poly.type
_entity_poly.pdbx_seq_one_letter_code
_entity_poly.pdbx_strand_id
1 'polypeptide(L)'
;MIAGAWVLAAIAGGSALAQAGECVDTAEHYVSAFEAGPDHREFLSALLCQQRGTWLDTPLWAGRAHAVRFAAARADTMVPRIAAAARRLLALPGSASAEWRRGVLAAAAAHGVARLDSLDVFAELFADGRRLSVPDYALMAILQDCRGVGILRARCLELRAGAAAGAQDEPVHVLSCLYHLPCDEALSLAKELDATETDEHLRERLRRVLERQP
;
A
#
# COMPACT_ATOMS: atom_id res chain seq x y z
N MET A 1 -9.04 24.32 -20.73
CA MET A 1 -10.08 23.74 -19.83
C MET A 1 -10.67 22.49 -20.47
N ILE A 2 -9.98 21.34 -20.43
CA ILE A 2 -10.55 20.00 -20.76
C ILE A 2 -9.78 18.93 -19.95
N ALA A 3 -9.80 19.01 -18.62
CA ALA A 3 -9.16 18.00 -17.75
C ALA A 3 -10.19 17.21 -16.92
N GLY A 4 -11.42 17.69 -16.77
CA GLY A 4 -12.46 17.05 -15.95
C GLY A 4 -13.29 15.98 -16.66
N ALA A 5 -13.27 15.90 -17.99
CA ALA A 5 -14.13 14.98 -18.74
C ALA A 5 -13.59 13.53 -18.80
N TRP A 6 -12.28 13.33 -18.61
CA TRP A 6 -11.66 12.00 -18.69
C TRP A 6 -11.95 11.12 -17.46
N VAL A 7 -12.16 11.73 -16.29
CA VAL A 7 -12.44 11.00 -15.05
C VAL A 7 -13.81 10.30 -15.10
N LEU A 8 -14.80 10.88 -15.79
CA LEU A 8 -16.14 10.30 -15.88
C LEU A 8 -16.29 9.31 -17.04
N ALA A 9 -15.59 9.49 -18.16
CA ALA A 9 -15.67 8.59 -19.30
C ALA A 9 -14.96 7.24 -19.04
N ALA A 10 -13.92 7.23 -18.22
CA ALA A 10 -13.16 6.02 -17.92
C ALA A 10 -13.86 5.09 -16.90
N ILE A 11 -14.91 5.56 -16.23
CA ILE A 11 -15.77 4.74 -15.35
C ILE A 11 -16.67 3.80 -16.16
N ALA A 12 -16.91 4.07 -17.46
CA ALA A 12 -17.85 3.28 -18.28
C ALA A 12 -17.20 2.14 -19.10
N GLY A 13 -15.87 2.02 -19.12
CA GLY A 13 -15.14 1.10 -20.02
C GLY A 13 -14.43 -0.10 -19.39
N GLY A 14 -14.37 -0.19 -18.06
CA GLY A 14 -13.84 -1.37 -17.37
C GLY A 14 -14.74 -2.59 -17.57
N SER A 15 -14.19 -3.81 -17.46
CA SER A 15 -15.05 -4.99 -17.34
C SER A 15 -15.98 -4.80 -16.14
N ALA A 16 -17.27 -5.12 -16.28
CA ALA A 16 -18.27 -4.90 -15.23
C ALA A 16 -17.88 -5.57 -13.88
N LEU A 17 -17.04 -6.60 -13.93
CA LEU A 17 -16.51 -7.31 -12.77
C LEU A 17 -15.41 -6.52 -12.03
N ALA A 18 -14.48 -5.88 -12.75
CA ALA A 18 -13.51 -4.98 -12.13
C ALA A 18 -14.20 -3.76 -11.49
N GLN A 19 -15.33 -3.31 -12.06
CA GLN A 19 -16.16 -2.26 -11.47
C GLN A 19 -16.91 -2.72 -10.22
N ALA A 20 -17.21 -4.02 -10.11
CA ALA A 20 -17.70 -4.63 -8.87
C ALA A 20 -16.59 -4.85 -7.82
N GLY A 21 -15.34 -4.46 -8.14
CA GLY A 21 -14.18 -4.60 -7.26
C GLY A 21 -13.50 -5.96 -7.33
N GLU A 22 -13.85 -6.79 -8.31
CA GLU A 22 -13.28 -8.12 -8.49
C GLU A 22 -12.11 -8.10 -9.48
N CYS A 23 -10.96 -8.62 -9.06
CA CYS A 23 -9.80 -8.82 -9.92
C CYS A 23 -9.82 -10.26 -10.46
N VAL A 24 -10.65 -10.48 -11.47
CA VAL A 24 -10.96 -11.82 -12.01
C VAL A 24 -9.95 -12.34 -13.02
N ASP A 25 -9.14 -11.45 -13.59
CA ASP A 25 -8.13 -11.81 -14.58
C ASP A 25 -6.79 -12.18 -13.92
N THR A 26 -5.87 -12.69 -14.72
CA THR A 26 -4.54 -13.09 -14.24
C THR A 26 -3.65 -11.88 -13.93
N ALA A 27 -2.64 -12.08 -13.07
CA ALA A 27 -1.62 -11.05 -12.83
C ALA A 27 -0.94 -10.60 -14.14
N GLU A 28 -0.65 -11.54 -15.04
CA GLU A 28 -0.05 -11.28 -16.35
C GLU A 28 -0.91 -10.35 -17.21
N HIS A 29 -2.23 -10.55 -17.18
CA HIS A 29 -3.19 -9.71 -17.88
C HIS A 29 -3.16 -8.27 -17.36
N TYR A 30 -3.20 -8.08 -16.04
CA TYR A 30 -3.13 -6.74 -15.45
C TYR A 30 -1.76 -6.08 -15.65
N VAL A 31 -0.65 -6.82 -15.62
CA VAL A 31 0.67 -6.27 -15.95
C VAL A 31 0.70 -5.82 -17.41
N SER A 32 0.18 -6.63 -18.33
CA SER A 32 0.13 -6.28 -19.76
C SER A 32 -0.72 -5.04 -20.01
N ALA A 33 -1.87 -4.90 -19.36
CA ALA A 33 -2.71 -3.71 -19.47
C ALA A 33 -2.03 -2.46 -18.86
N PHE A 34 -1.31 -2.61 -17.74
CA PHE A 34 -0.50 -1.53 -17.15
C PHE A 34 0.67 -1.12 -18.06
N GLU A 35 1.30 -2.08 -18.74
CA GLU A 35 2.30 -1.85 -19.78
C GLU A 35 1.73 -1.25 -21.07
N ALA A 36 0.45 -1.43 -21.38
CA ALA A 36 -0.15 -0.80 -22.54
C ALA A 36 -0.42 0.69 -22.33
N GLY A 37 -0.60 1.13 -21.08
CA GLY A 37 -0.75 2.53 -20.69
C GLY A 37 -2.19 3.06 -20.74
N PRO A 38 -2.40 4.37 -20.49
CA PRO A 38 -3.72 4.95 -20.20
C PRO A 38 -4.79 4.73 -21.27
N ASP A 39 -4.39 4.63 -22.54
CA ASP A 39 -5.31 4.44 -23.66
C ASP A 39 -5.84 3.00 -23.77
N HIS A 40 -5.25 2.06 -23.01
CA HIS A 40 -5.72 0.68 -22.96
C HIS A 40 -7.02 0.57 -22.16
N ARG A 41 -8.02 -0.13 -22.71
CA ARG A 41 -9.37 -0.23 -22.13
C ARG A 41 -9.41 -0.69 -20.66
N GLU A 42 -8.49 -1.56 -20.27
CA GLU A 42 -8.39 -2.14 -18.92
C GLU A 42 -7.34 -1.46 -18.04
N PHE A 43 -6.74 -0.36 -18.50
CA PHE A 43 -5.66 0.30 -17.76
C PHE A 43 -6.07 0.69 -16.33
N LEU A 44 -7.25 1.28 -16.15
CA LEU A 44 -7.72 1.66 -14.81
C LEU A 44 -8.00 0.44 -13.93
N SER A 45 -8.57 -0.61 -14.50
CA SER A 45 -8.77 -1.89 -13.80
C SER A 45 -7.44 -2.50 -13.38
N ALA A 46 -6.43 -2.47 -14.26
CA ALA A 46 -5.08 -2.89 -13.94
C ALA A 46 -4.47 -2.02 -12.82
N LEU A 47 -4.59 -0.69 -12.89
CA LEU A 47 -4.07 0.19 -11.84
C LEU A 47 -4.67 -0.15 -10.46
N LEU A 48 -5.98 -0.41 -10.40
CA LEU A 48 -6.67 -0.80 -9.18
C LEU A 48 -6.27 -2.21 -8.71
N CYS A 49 -6.28 -3.20 -9.61
CA CYS A 49 -6.02 -4.59 -9.28
C CYS A 49 -4.57 -4.88 -8.94
N GLN A 50 -3.62 -4.10 -9.48
CA GLN A 50 -2.23 -4.16 -9.07
C GLN A 50 -2.01 -3.64 -7.64
N GLN A 51 -2.86 -2.72 -7.16
CA GLN A 51 -2.81 -2.24 -5.77
C GLN A 51 -3.53 -3.19 -4.81
N ARG A 52 -4.64 -3.79 -5.27
CA ARG A 52 -5.47 -4.73 -4.51
C ARG A 52 -5.02 -6.15 -4.75
N GLY A 53 -3.87 -6.53 -4.21
CA GLY A 53 -3.72 -7.96 -3.94
C GLY A 53 -4.74 -8.41 -2.89
N THR A 54 -5.14 -9.67 -2.92
CA THR A 54 -6.21 -10.30 -2.10
C THR A 54 -5.96 -10.27 -0.58
N TRP A 55 -4.96 -9.50 -0.13
CA TRP A 55 -4.50 -9.40 1.25
C TRP A 55 -5.21 -8.29 2.05
N LEU A 56 -5.95 -7.38 1.41
CA LEU A 56 -6.64 -6.27 2.09
C LEU A 56 -8.04 -6.61 2.62
N ASP A 57 -8.54 -7.83 2.36
CA ASP A 57 -9.90 -8.23 2.73
C ASP A 57 -10.05 -8.61 4.21
N THR A 58 -8.94 -8.61 4.97
CA THR A 58 -8.98 -8.89 6.40
C THR A 58 -8.06 -7.94 7.19
N PRO A 59 -8.50 -7.42 8.35
CA PRO A 59 -7.62 -6.71 9.27
C PRO A 59 -6.59 -7.63 9.96
N LEU A 60 -6.62 -8.93 9.66
CA LEU A 60 -5.77 -9.96 10.26
C LEU A 60 -4.52 -10.25 9.41
N TRP A 61 -3.78 -9.20 9.03
CA TRP A 61 -2.58 -9.35 8.20
C TRP A 61 -1.25 -9.21 8.95
N ALA A 62 -1.28 -9.10 10.28
CA ALA A 62 -0.09 -9.32 11.13
C ALA A 62 0.24 -10.82 11.20
N GLY A 63 1.46 -11.23 10.81
CA GLY A 63 1.91 -12.62 10.98
C GLY A 63 2.71 -13.18 9.81
N ARG A 64 3.30 -14.36 10.05
CA ARG A 64 4.19 -15.06 9.12
C ARG A 64 3.57 -15.33 7.76
N ALA A 65 2.29 -15.71 7.70
CA ALA A 65 1.62 -16.00 6.43
C ALA A 65 1.61 -14.77 5.49
N HIS A 66 1.32 -13.59 6.03
CA HIS A 66 1.36 -12.35 5.26
C HIS A 66 2.78 -11.88 4.99
N ALA A 67 3.73 -12.12 5.91
CA ALA A 67 5.14 -11.82 5.67
C ALA A 67 5.67 -12.61 4.46
N VAL A 68 5.31 -13.89 4.33
CA VAL A 68 5.63 -14.72 3.16
C VAL A 68 4.99 -14.17 1.89
N ARG A 69 3.73 -13.72 1.93
CA ARG A 69 3.05 -13.11 0.78
C ARG A 69 3.73 -11.81 0.34
N PHE A 70 4.07 -10.93 1.27
CA PHE A 70 4.78 -9.68 0.96
C PHE A 70 6.19 -9.95 0.42
N ALA A 71 6.89 -10.95 0.96
CA ALA A 71 8.16 -11.40 0.42
C ALA A 71 8.02 -11.95 -1.01
N ALA A 72 6.97 -12.74 -1.28
CA ALA A 72 6.67 -13.25 -2.62
C ALA A 72 6.35 -12.12 -3.60
N ALA A 73 5.59 -11.10 -3.18
CA ALA A 73 5.30 -9.93 -4.01
C ALA A 73 6.59 -9.17 -4.38
N ARG A 74 7.52 -8.98 -3.43
CA ARG A 74 8.84 -8.37 -3.71
C ARG A 74 9.73 -9.23 -4.63
N ALA A 75 9.52 -10.54 -4.63
CA ALA A 75 10.28 -11.50 -5.42
C ALA A 75 9.58 -11.89 -6.74
N ASP A 76 8.46 -11.26 -7.08
CA ASP A 76 7.69 -11.62 -8.26
C ASP A 76 8.52 -11.36 -9.53
N THR A 77 8.52 -12.34 -10.44
CA THR A 77 9.20 -12.25 -11.74
C THR A 77 8.71 -11.09 -12.61
N MET A 78 7.51 -10.55 -12.34
CA MET A 78 6.93 -9.40 -13.04
C MET A 78 7.44 -8.05 -12.52
N VAL A 79 8.15 -7.99 -11.39
CA VAL A 79 8.67 -6.76 -10.79
C VAL A 79 9.43 -5.86 -11.79
N PRO A 80 10.36 -6.38 -12.64
CA PRO A 80 11.06 -5.55 -13.61
C PRO A 80 10.13 -4.91 -14.65
N ARG A 81 9.08 -5.63 -15.07
CA ARG A 81 8.07 -5.17 -16.03
C ARG A 81 7.22 -4.05 -15.45
N ILE A 82 6.75 -4.25 -14.22
CA ILE A 82 5.98 -3.24 -13.47
C ILE A 82 6.82 -1.99 -13.24
N ALA A 83 8.08 -2.13 -12.82
CA ALA A 83 8.98 -0.99 -12.64
C ALA A 83 9.25 -0.24 -13.95
N ALA A 84 9.44 -0.95 -15.07
CA ALA A 84 9.60 -0.33 -16.39
C ALA A 84 8.33 0.42 -16.84
N ALA A 85 7.16 -0.19 -16.66
CA ALA A 85 5.88 0.44 -16.98
C ALA A 85 5.64 1.68 -16.12
N ALA A 86 5.86 1.60 -14.81
CA ALA A 86 5.70 2.72 -13.88
C ALA A 86 6.59 3.91 -14.27
N ARG A 87 7.87 3.69 -14.61
CA ARG A 87 8.76 4.75 -15.10
C ARG A 87 8.20 5.46 -16.32
N ARG A 88 7.77 4.70 -17.33
CA ARG A 88 7.19 5.28 -18.54
C ARG A 88 5.90 6.05 -18.25
N LEU A 89 5.02 5.53 -17.40
CA LEU A 89 3.76 6.18 -17.03
C LEU A 89 3.97 7.48 -16.24
N LEU A 90 4.99 7.52 -15.38
CA LEU A 90 5.39 8.72 -14.65
C LEU A 90 6.07 9.78 -15.54
N ALA A 91 6.54 9.40 -16.73
CA ALA A 91 7.12 10.31 -17.71
C ALA A 91 6.07 10.89 -18.69
N LEU A 92 4.82 10.41 -18.67
CA LEU A 92 3.80 10.87 -19.61
C LEU A 92 3.39 12.34 -19.37
N PRO A 93 3.16 13.14 -20.43
CA PRO A 93 2.58 14.47 -20.31
C PRO A 93 1.11 14.36 -19.87
N GLY A 94 0.85 14.51 -18.57
CA GLY A 94 -0.46 14.24 -17.97
C GLY A 94 -0.35 13.53 -16.61
N SER A 95 0.82 12.95 -16.33
CA SER A 95 1.15 12.34 -15.03
C SER A 95 1.29 13.34 -13.86
N ALA A 96 1.05 14.63 -14.12
CA ALA A 96 1.20 15.71 -13.15
C ALA A 96 0.11 15.71 -12.05
N SER A 97 -1.02 15.00 -12.24
CA SER A 97 -1.98 14.90 -11.15
C SER A 97 -1.41 14.04 -10.03
N ALA A 98 -1.51 14.53 -8.79
CA ALA A 98 -1.02 13.83 -7.60
C ALA A 98 -1.67 12.45 -7.46
N GLU A 99 -2.96 12.35 -7.80
CA GLU A 99 -3.72 11.09 -7.76
C GLU A 99 -3.19 10.06 -8.78
N TRP A 100 -2.96 10.46 -10.03
CA TRP A 100 -2.37 9.57 -11.04
C TRP A 100 -1.00 9.07 -10.60
N ARG A 101 -0.13 10.01 -10.21
CA ARG A 101 1.23 9.71 -9.76
C ARG A 101 1.19 8.72 -8.59
N ARG A 102 0.34 8.99 -7.60
CA ARG A 102 0.14 8.10 -6.45
C ARG A 102 -0.37 6.73 -6.88
N GLY A 103 -1.32 6.65 -7.81
CA GLY A 103 -1.85 5.39 -8.31
C GLY A 103 -0.78 4.51 -8.95
N VAL A 104 0.07 5.11 -9.80
CA VAL A 104 1.19 4.42 -10.45
C VAL A 104 2.24 3.95 -9.44
N LEU A 105 2.59 4.82 -8.48
CA LEU A 105 3.53 4.49 -7.42
C LEU A 105 2.99 3.41 -6.47
N ALA A 106 1.70 3.45 -6.14
CA ALA A 106 1.05 2.45 -5.31
C ALA A 106 1.02 1.09 -5.99
N ALA A 107 0.76 1.04 -7.31
CA ALA A 107 0.86 -0.19 -8.08
C ALA A 107 2.29 -0.75 -8.07
N ALA A 108 3.32 0.10 -8.22
CA ALA A 108 4.72 -0.34 -8.12
C ALA A 108 5.06 -0.83 -6.69
N ALA A 109 4.63 -0.10 -5.67
CA ALA A 109 4.88 -0.44 -4.26
C ALA A 109 4.20 -1.74 -3.82
N ALA A 110 3.02 -2.07 -4.36
CA ALA A 110 2.32 -3.32 -4.09
C ALA A 110 3.12 -4.57 -4.53
N HIS A 111 4.07 -4.38 -5.43
CA HIS A 111 5.03 -5.39 -5.90
C HIS A 111 6.45 -5.17 -5.34
N GLY A 112 6.59 -4.35 -4.30
CA GLY A 112 7.88 -4.18 -3.63
C GLY A 112 8.88 -3.26 -4.33
N VAL A 113 8.46 -2.51 -5.35
CA VAL A 113 9.36 -1.59 -6.05
C VAL A 113 9.65 -0.38 -5.17
N ALA A 114 10.78 -0.38 -4.48
CA ALA A 114 11.18 0.71 -3.59
C ALA A 114 11.78 1.93 -4.31
N ARG A 115 12.33 1.74 -5.52
CA ARG A 115 12.99 2.79 -6.31
C ARG A 115 12.65 2.68 -7.79
N LEU A 116 12.48 3.84 -8.44
CA LEU A 116 12.34 3.98 -9.89
C LEU A 116 13.40 4.99 -10.36
N ASP A 117 14.55 4.48 -10.80
CA ASP A 117 15.75 5.29 -11.06
C ASP A 117 16.16 6.12 -9.81
N SER A 118 16.09 7.46 -9.90
CA SER A 118 16.36 8.38 -8.78
C SER A 118 15.15 8.60 -7.87
N LEU A 119 13.96 8.16 -8.25
CA LEU A 119 12.72 8.37 -7.49
C LEU A 119 12.61 7.35 -6.35
N ASP A 120 12.40 7.86 -5.15
CA ASP A 120 12.15 7.09 -3.93
C ASP A 120 10.63 6.89 -3.76
N VAL A 121 10.16 5.67 -4.01
CA VAL A 121 8.72 5.37 -4.05
C VAL A 121 8.06 5.57 -2.69
N PHE A 122 8.76 5.23 -1.61
CA PHE A 122 8.26 5.42 -0.26
C PHE A 122 8.11 6.90 0.07
N ALA A 123 9.15 7.71 -0.19
CA ALA A 123 9.09 9.15 0.07
C ALA A 123 7.93 9.81 -0.68
N GLU A 124 7.73 9.46 -1.94
CA GLU A 124 6.67 10.02 -2.77
C GLU A 124 5.25 9.64 -2.31
N LEU A 125 5.06 8.41 -1.80
CA LEU A 125 3.74 7.94 -1.36
C LEU A 125 3.30 8.50 0.00
N PHE A 126 4.25 8.90 0.84
CA PHE A 126 4.02 9.18 2.26
C PHE A 126 4.53 10.54 2.76
N ALA A 127 5.07 11.42 1.90
CA ALA A 127 5.58 12.73 2.31
C ALA A 127 4.51 13.82 2.54
N ASP A 128 3.29 13.64 2.03
CA ASP A 128 2.26 14.70 1.98
C ASP A 128 1.46 14.88 3.28
N GLY A 129 1.73 14.07 4.31
CA GLY A 129 1.06 14.15 5.61
C GLY A 129 -0.45 13.85 5.55
N ARG A 130 -0.94 13.29 4.44
CA ARG A 130 -2.36 12.93 4.33
C ARG A 130 -2.73 11.83 5.32
N ARG A 131 -4.02 11.75 5.62
CA ARG A 131 -4.55 10.61 6.38
C ARG A 131 -4.32 9.31 5.61
N LEU A 132 -3.74 8.33 6.28
CA LEU A 132 -3.51 7.01 5.71
C LEU A 132 -4.81 6.20 5.69
N SER A 133 -4.96 5.44 4.62
CA SER A 133 -6.01 4.44 4.42
C SER A 133 -5.46 3.04 4.70
N VAL A 134 -6.33 2.03 4.82
CA VAL A 134 -5.90 0.63 5.01
C VAL A 134 -4.91 0.16 3.93
N PRO A 135 -5.12 0.44 2.62
CA PRO A 135 -4.13 0.16 1.59
C PRO A 135 -2.75 0.78 1.85
N ASP A 136 -2.67 1.98 2.41
CA ASP A 136 -1.40 2.65 2.67
C ASP A 136 -0.52 1.91 3.68
N TYR A 137 -1.13 1.39 4.75
CA TYR A 137 -0.41 0.56 5.72
C TYR A 137 0.14 -0.72 5.10
N ALA A 138 -0.61 -1.36 4.19
CA ALA A 138 -0.14 -2.54 3.49
C ALA A 138 1.01 -2.21 2.53
N LEU A 139 0.93 -1.10 1.77
CA LEU A 139 2.03 -0.66 0.91
C LEU A 139 3.31 -0.39 1.71
N MET A 140 3.19 0.28 2.87
CA MET A 140 4.30 0.50 3.79
C MET A 140 4.92 -0.82 4.27
N ALA A 141 4.08 -1.80 4.63
CA ALA A 141 4.52 -3.12 5.05
C ALA A 141 5.19 -3.94 3.93
N ILE A 142 4.72 -3.82 2.67
CA ILE A 142 5.32 -4.48 1.51
C ILE A 142 6.69 -3.88 1.22
N LEU A 143 6.81 -2.55 1.26
CA LEU A 143 8.06 -1.82 1.02
C LEU A 143 9.10 -2.04 2.12
N GLN A 144 8.66 -2.34 3.35
CA GLN A 144 9.54 -2.58 4.51
C GLN A 144 10.50 -1.42 4.83
N ASP A 145 10.11 -0.18 4.49
CA ASP A 145 10.94 0.99 4.74
C ASP A 145 10.81 1.47 6.19
N CYS A 146 11.93 1.52 6.91
CA CYS A 146 11.97 1.86 8.33
C CYS A 146 11.60 3.30 8.65
N ARG A 147 11.61 4.21 7.66
CA ARG A 147 11.05 5.56 7.82
C ARG A 147 9.56 5.51 8.17
N GLY A 148 8.87 4.43 7.81
CA GLY A 148 7.47 4.18 8.18
C GLY A 148 7.21 4.18 9.68
N VAL A 149 8.19 3.79 10.51
CA VAL A 149 8.02 3.74 11.98
C VAL A 149 7.68 5.13 12.55
N GLY A 150 8.29 6.20 12.01
CA GLY A 150 7.99 7.57 12.43
C GLY A 150 6.54 7.97 12.13
N ILE A 151 6.03 7.57 10.97
CA ILE A 151 4.65 7.81 10.54
C ILE A 151 3.66 7.03 11.42
N LEU A 152 3.94 5.75 11.67
CA LEU A 152 3.12 4.90 12.54
C LEU A 152 3.08 5.42 13.98
N ARG A 153 4.22 5.89 14.51
CA ARG A 153 4.32 6.50 15.84
C ARG A 153 3.45 7.75 15.95
N ALA A 154 3.56 8.68 15.01
CA ALA A 154 2.73 9.89 14.98
C ALA A 154 1.24 9.51 14.95
N ARG A 155 0.88 8.51 14.13
CA ARG A 155 -0.50 8.06 14.03
C ARG A 155 -1.02 7.40 15.30
N CYS A 156 -0.23 6.57 15.99
CA CYS A 156 -0.61 6.01 17.30
C CYS A 156 -0.93 7.12 18.32
N LEU A 157 -0.14 8.20 18.35
CA LEU A 157 -0.38 9.33 19.24
C LEU A 157 -1.70 10.04 18.92
N GLU A 158 -1.99 10.28 17.64
CA GLU A 158 -3.25 10.87 17.20
C GLU A 158 -4.47 10.00 17.56
N LEU A 159 -4.38 8.69 17.33
CA LEU A 159 -5.44 7.73 17.67
C LEU A 159 -5.73 7.74 19.18
N ARG A 160 -4.69 7.75 20.02
CA ARG A 160 -4.82 7.78 21.49
C ARG A 160 -5.35 9.12 22.01
N ALA A 161 -5.06 10.23 21.33
CA ALA A 161 -5.59 11.54 21.67
C ALA A 161 -7.10 11.70 21.33
N GLY A 162 -7.75 10.66 20.79
CA GLY A 162 -9.15 10.71 20.40
C GLY A 162 -9.41 11.53 19.13
N ALA A 163 -8.36 11.92 18.39
CA ALA A 163 -8.46 12.70 17.16
C ALA A 163 -9.07 11.92 15.98
N ALA A 164 -9.45 10.65 16.20
CA ALA A 164 -9.93 9.73 15.17
C ALA A 164 -11.27 9.08 15.55
N ALA A 165 -12.26 9.88 15.92
CA ALA A 165 -13.63 9.41 16.04
C ALA A 165 -14.04 8.66 14.75
N GLY A 166 -14.42 7.38 14.88
CA GLY A 166 -14.80 6.51 13.75
C GLY A 166 -13.69 5.63 13.16
N ALA A 167 -12.47 5.62 13.71
CA ALA A 167 -11.35 4.80 13.24
C ALA A 167 -11.15 3.51 14.05
N GLN A 168 -12.23 2.78 14.37
CA GLN A 168 -12.20 1.68 15.34
C GLN A 168 -11.16 0.60 15.00
N ASP A 169 -10.99 0.25 13.72
CA ASP A 169 -10.05 -0.80 13.29
C ASP A 169 -8.68 -0.27 12.87
N GLU A 170 -8.49 1.06 12.82
CA GLU A 170 -7.22 1.64 12.37
C GLU A 170 -6.01 1.27 13.26
N PRO A 171 -6.12 1.22 14.60
CA PRO A 171 -5.04 0.73 15.46
C PRO A 171 -4.56 -0.68 15.05
N VAL A 172 -5.49 -1.56 14.66
CA VAL A 172 -5.17 -2.92 14.23
C VAL A 172 -4.29 -2.92 12.97
N HIS A 173 -4.57 -2.02 12.02
CA HIS A 173 -3.77 -1.89 10.80
C HIS A 173 -2.40 -1.26 11.04
N VAL A 174 -2.31 -0.28 11.95
CA VAL A 174 -1.03 0.31 12.37
C VAL A 174 -0.11 -0.76 12.98
N LEU A 175 -0.63 -1.56 13.92
CA LEU A 175 0.13 -2.64 14.55
C LEU A 175 0.45 -3.77 13.56
N SER A 176 -0.45 -4.05 12.62
CA SER A 176 -0.19 -5.02 11.56
C SER A 176 0.95 -4.54 10.64
N CYS A 177 0.98 -3.26 10.30
CA CYS A 177 2.10 -2.67 9.55
C CYS A 177 3.42 -2.78 10.31
N LEU A 178 3.40 -2.42 11.60
CA LEU A 178 4.57 -2.47 12.47
C LEU A 178 5.21 -3.86 12.51
N TYR A 179 4.39 -4.92 12.50
CA TYR A 179 4.83 -6.32 12.42
C TYR A 179 5.72 -6.63 11.20
N HIS A 180 5.59 -5.89 10.10
CA HIS A 180 6.33 -6.18 8.87
C HIS A 180 7.54 -5.29 8.62
N LEU A 181 7.78 -4.25 9.44
CA LEU A 181 8.93 -3.36 9.31
C LEU A 181 10.19 -3.94 9.99
N PRO A 182 11.24 -4.35 9.25
CA PRO A 182 12.35 -5.16 9.77
C PRO A 182 13.47 -4.31 10.40
N CYS A 183 13.15 -3.51 11.42
CA CYS A 183 14.13 -2.68 12.12
C CYS A 183 13.88 -2.56 13.63
N ASP A 184 14.93 -2.16 14.34
CA ASP A 184 14.95 -2.02 15.79
C ASP A 184 14.02 -0.91 16.29
N GLU A 185 13.80 0.13 15.50
CA GLU A 185 12.86 1.21 15.79
C GLU A 185 11.42 0.67 15.86
N ALA A 186 11.07 -0.30 15.02
CA ALA A 186 9.75 -0.92 15.05
C ALA A 186 9.56 -1.75 16.34
N LEU A 187 10.58 -2.49 16.76
CA LEU A 187 10.58 -3.23 18.03
C LEU A 187 10.53 -2.28 19.23
N SER A 188 11.27 -1.19 19.18
CA SER A 188 11.29 -0.16 20.23
C SER A 188 9.92 0.48 20.38
N LEU A 189 9.29 0.89 19.28
CA LEU A 189 7.92 1.41 19.29
C LEU A 189 6.92 0.37 19.84
N ALA A 190 7.05 -0.91 19.47
CA ALA A 190 6.17 -1.95 19.99
C ALA A 190 6.30 -2.13 21.51
N LYS A 191 7.52 -2.06 22.07
CA LYS A 191 7.74 -2.11 23.54
C LYS A 191 7.11 -0.92 24.25
N GLU A 192 7.29 0.29 23.70
CA GLU A 192 6.70 1.51 24.26
C GLU A 192 5.17 1.46 24.27
N LEU A 193 4.57 0.95 23.18
CA LEU A 193 3.13 0.78 23.07
C LEU A 193 2.62 -0.29 24.05
N ASP A 194 3.26 -1.45 24.16
CA ASP A 194 2.81 -2.54 25.06
C ASP A 194 2.86 -2.13 26.54
N ALA A 195 3.82 -1.30 26.92
CA ALA A 195 3.93 -0.79 28.29
C ALA A 195 2.76 0.11 28.72
N THR A 196 2.02 0.68 27.75
CA THR A 196 0.97 1.67 27.99
C THR A 196 -0.40 1.24 27.46
N GLU A 197 -0.47 0.15 26.70
CA GLU A 197 -1.71 -0.32 26.09
C GLU A 197 -2.59 -1.03 27.11
N THR A 198 -3.87 -0.70 27.12
CA THR A 198 -4.86 -1.29 28.03
C THR A 198 -5.80 -2.26 27.31
N ASP A 199 -5.93 -2.15 25.99
CA ASP A 199 -6.72 -3.09 25.19
C ASP A 199 -5.96 -4.41 25.00
N GLU A 200 -6.48 -5.51 25.55
CA GLU A 200 -5.81 -6.82 25.48
C GLU A 200 -5.65 -7.34 24.05
N HIS A 201 -6.56 -7.01 23.13
CA HIS A 201 -6.45 -7.41 21.72
C HIS A 201 -5.28 -6.69 21.04
N LEU A 202 -5.10 -5.40 21.31
CA LEU A 202 -3.96 -4.64 20.79
C LEU A 202 -2.64 -5.09 21.44
N ARG A 203 -2.63 -5.41 22.73
CA ARG A 203 -1.47 -5.99 23.42
C ARG A 203 -1.03 -7.32 22.83
N GLU A 204 -1.96 -8.23 22.55
CA GLU A 204 -1.63 -9.50 21.91
C GLU A 204 -0.91 -9.29 20.57
N ARG A 205 -1.35 -8.31 19.78
CA ARG A 205 -0.70 -7.95 18.51
C ARG A 205 0.69 -7.37 18.71
N LEU A 206 0.87 -6.50 19.70
CA LEU A 206 2.18 -5.94 20.05
C LEU A 206 3.15 -7.05 20.46
N ARG A 207 2.71 -8.02 21.28
CA ARG A 207 3.52 -9.21 21.63
C ARG A 207 3.98 -9.97 20.38
N ARG A 208 3.11 -10.16 19.39
CA ARG A 208 3.49 -10.77 18.10
C ARG A 208 4.58 -9.99 17.36
N VAL A 209 4.58 -8.64 17.43
CA VAL A 209 5.66 -7.82 16.87
C VAL A 209 6.98 -8.07 17.61
N LEU A 210 6.93 -8.18 18.94
CA LEU A 210 8.10 -8.41 19.79
C LEU A 210 8.67 -9.83 19.66
N GLU A 211 7.82 -10.82 19.42
CA GLU A 211 8.16 -12.23 19.30
C GLU A 211 8.48 -12.66 17.86
N ARG A 212 8.31 -11.78 16.87
CA ARG A 212 8.56 -12.13 15.47
C ARG A 212 10.03 -12.51 15.32
N GLN A 213 10.27 -13.68 14.75
CA GLN A 213 11.61 -14.08 14.35
C GLN A 213 11.97 -13.32 13.07
N PRO A 214 13.21 -12.79 12.96
CA PRO A 214 13.70 -12.21 11.72
C PRO A 214 13.72 -13.23 10.57
#